data_AF-W0AIV1-F1
#
_entry.id   AF-W0AIV1-F1
#
_cell.length_a   1.000
_cell.length_b   1.000
_cell.length_c   1.000
_cell.angle_alpha   90.00
_cell.angle_beta   90.00
_cell.angle_gamma   90.00
#
_symmetry.space_group_name_H-M   'P 1'
#
loop_
_entity.id
_entity.type
_entity.pdbx_description
1 polymer ?
#
loop_
_entity_poly.entity_id
_entity_poly.type
_entity_poly.pdbx_seq_one_letter_code
_entity_poly.pdbx_strand_id
1 'polypeptide(L)'
;MAKQGSSIKDAAKSHGTGASGVSRKGRVPRDAGTGQFPGVNGTRVEAVMAAAERSGLLHEKVGRIGGRVSPALVRQAKAQTGIKTDTDLIAFALASVALEDRFAESFKAVRGTIDPDLKLGF
;
A
#
# COMPACT_ATOMS: atom_id res chain seq x y z
N MET A 1 13.36 7.99 84.55
CA MET A 1 13.81 7.55 83.21
C MET A 1 13.18 6.19 82.94
N ALA A 2 12.58 5.83 81.82
CA ALA A 2 11.89 6.52 80.72
C ALA A 2 11.02 5.41 80.07
N LYS A 3 9.80 5.77 79.65
CA LYS A 3 8.75 4.87 79.17
C LYS A 3 9.15 4.16 77.86
N GLN A 4 8.82 2.87 77.75
CA GLN A 4 8.87 2.11 76.48
C GLN A 4 7.78 2.64 75.53
N GLY A 5 8.24 3.15 74.37
CA GLY A 5 7.41 3.68 73.29
C GLY A 5 6.93 2.58 72.33
N SER A 6 5.68 2.74 71.93
CA SER A 6 4.90 1.90 71.03
C SER A 6 5.38 1.93 69.58
N SER A 7 5.33 0.76 68.95
CA SER A 7 5.57 0.48 67.53
C SER A 7 4.59 1.19 66.60
N ILE A 8 5.11 1.97 65.66
CA ILE A 8 4.42 2.27 64.40
C ILE A 8 5.49 2.39 63.31
N LYS A 9 5.67 1.36 62.47
CA LYS A 9 6.17 1.48 61.09
C LYS A 9 5.66 0.30 60.27
N ASP A 10 4.67 0.59 59.44
CA ASP A 10 4.15 -0.30 58.41
C ASP A 10 5.26 -0.71 57.44
N ALA A 11 5.51 -2.00 57.37
CA ALA A 11 6.34 -2.63 56.37
C ALA A 11 5.44 -3.16 55.24
N ALA A 12 5.35 -2.41 54.14
CA ALA A 12 4.85 -2.92 52.87
C ALA A 12 5.80 -2.47 51.76
N LYS A 13 6.89 -3.23 51.60
CA LYS A 13 7.76 -3.21 50.42
C LYS A 13 7.63 -4.57 49.75
N SER A 14 6.80 -4.65 48.70
CA SER A 14 6.85 -5.75 47.75
C SER A 14 7.05 -5.17 46.35
N HIS A 15 8.23 -5.45 45.82
CA HIS A 15 8.63 -5.24 44.44
C HIS A 15 7.69 -6.00 43.49
N GLY A 16 7.20 -5.31 42.46
CA GLY A 16 6.43 -5.86 41.36
C GLY A 16 6.70 -5.09 40.08
N THR A 17 7.92 -5.24 39.57
CA THR A 17 8.34 -4.81 38.23
C THR A 17 7.47 -5.49 37.16
N GLY A 18 6.64 -4.69 36.48
CA GLY A 18 5.82 -5.13 35.35
C GLY A 18 5.94 -4.16 34.18
N ALA A 19 7.16 -3.85 33.74
CA ALA A 19 7.40 -3.16 32.49
C ALA A 19 7.25 -4.16 31.33
N SER A 20 6.03 -4.42 30.86
CA SER A 20 5.84 -5.14 29.60
C SER A 20 5.97 -4.15 28.45
N GLY A 21 7.22 -3.89 28.06
CA GLY A 21 7.55 -3.19 26.83
C GLY A 21 6.93 -3.94 25.65
N VAL A 22 5.94 -3.32 25.00
CA VAL A 22 5.55 -3.72 23.64
C VAL A 22 6.72 -3.32 22.74
N SER A 23 7.59 -4.29 22.48
CA SER A 23 8.64 -4.21 21.48
C SER A 23 8.08 -3.63 20.19
N ARG A 24 8.47 -2.40 19.85
CA ARG A 24 8.28 -1.82 18.52
C ARG A 24 9.11 -2.67 17.56
N LYS A 25 8.49 -3.73 17.04
CA LYS A 25 9.07 -4.60 16.03
C LYS A 25 9.53 -3.72 14.88
N GLY A 26 10.83 -3.79 14.60
CA GLY A 26 11.56 -2.84 13.77
C GLY A 26 10.85 -2.50 12.47
N ARG A 27 10.83 -1.20 12.15
CA ARG A 27 10.50 -0.72 10.82
C ARG A 27 11.59 -1.22 9.89
N VAL A 28 11.26 -2.24 9.10
CA VAL A 28 12.12 -2.70 8.01
C VAL A 28 12.26 -1.52 7.03
N PRO A 29 13.47 -1.04 6.74
CA PRO A 29 13.66 -0.05 5.67
C PRO A 29 13.18 -0.72 4.38
N ARG A 30 12.13 -0.16 3.77
CA ARG A 30 11.69 -0.61 2.46
C ARG A 30 12.67 -0.02 1.45
N ASP A 31 13.31 -0.92 0.73
CA ASP A 31 14.09 -0.57 -0.45
C ASP A 31 13.18 0.20 -1.42
N ALA A 32 13.65 1.36 -1.87
CA ALA A 32 12.97 2.18 -2.87
C ALA A 32 13.14 1.62 -4.29
N GLY A 33 13.78 0.45 -4.42
CA GLY A 33 13.88 -0.31 -5.67
C GLY A 33 12.55 -0.95 -6.05
N THR A 34 11.98 -0.42 -7.13
CA THR A 34 11.13 -1.09 -8.12
C THR A 34 11.01 -2.60 -7.87
N GLY A 35 9.89 -3.01 -7.29
CA GLY A 35 9.59 -4.43 -7.12
C GLY A 35 9.53 -5.09 -8.49
N GLN A 36 10.50 -5.95 -8.80
CA GLN A 36 10.48 -6.74 -10.03
C GLN A 36 9.18 -7.56 -10.07
N PHE A 37 8.32 -7.32 -11.07
CA PHE A 37 7.05 -8.02 -11.27
C PHE A 37 7.22 -9.06 -12.38
N PRO A 38 7.41 -10.36 -12.09
CA PRO A 38 7.62 -11.36 -13.13
C PRO A 38 6.27 -11.86 -13.68
N GLY A 39 5.99 -11.59 -14.96
CA GLY A 39 4.84 -12.09 -15.73
C GLY A 39 4.37 -11.12 -16.81
N VAL A 40 3.50 -11.56 -17.73
CA VAL A 40 2.89 -10.69 -18.78
C VAL A 40 2.16 -9.48 -18.17
N ASN A 41 1.70 -9.60 -16.92
CA ASN A 41 1.11 -8.50 -16.16
C ASN A 41 2.15 -7.59 -15.47
N GLY A 42 3.38 -8.06 -15.31
CA GLY A 42 4.47 -7.29 -14.72
C GLY A 42 4.86 -6.09 -15.57
N THR A 43 4.87 -6.26 -16.90
CA THR A 43 5.12 -5.15 -17.84
C THR A 43 4.01 -4.10 -17.78
N ARG A 44 2.74 -4.51 -17.63
CA ARG A 44 1.61 -3.59 -17.47
C ARG A 44 1.67 -2.84 -16.14
N VAL A 45 1.92 -3.54 -15.04
CA VAL A 45 2.04 -2.93 -13.71
C VAL A 45 3.17 -1.92 -13.70
N GLU A 46 4.34 -2.29 -14.24
CA GLU A 46 5.49 -1.39 -14.37
C GLU A 46 5.18 -0.17 -15.24
N ALA A 47 4.55 -0.36 -16.41
CA ALA A 47 4.20 0.74 -17.30
C ALA A 47 3.24 1.75 -16.65
N VAL A 48 2.21 1.26 -15.95
CA VAL A 48 1.25 2.10 -15.21
C VAL A 48 1.93 2.84 -14.07
N MET A 49 2.72 2.14 -13.25
CA MET A 49 3.41 2.76 -12.12
C MET A 49 4.44 3.80 -12.59
N ALA A 50 5.16 3.53 -13.68
CA ALA A 50 6.09 4.48 -14.29
C ALA A 50 5.37 5.71 -14.87
N ALA A 51 4.21 5.51 -15.51
CA ALA A 51 3.40 6.62 -16.00
C ALA A 51 2.82 7.47 -14.86
N ALA A 52 2.42 6.85 -13.76
CA ALA A 52 1.92 7.54 -12.57
C ALA A 52 3.03 8.37 -11.90
N GLU A 53 4.24 7.83 -11.83
CA GLU A 53 5.43 8.55 -11.35
C GLU A 53 5.74 9.76 -12.24
N ARG A 54 5.79 9.58 -13.56
CA ARG A 54 6.01 10.69 -14.51
C ARG A 54 4.93 11.77 -14.43
N SER A 55 3.72 11.39 -14.02
CA SER A 55 2.58 12.30 -13.85
C SER A 55 2.54 12.95 -12.46
N GLY A 56 3.52 12.66 -11.59
CA GLY A 56 3.61 13.20 -10.23
C GLY A 56 2.59 12.62 -9.23
N LEU A 57 1.84 11.58 -9.62
CA LEU A 57 0.75 11.01 -8.81
C LEU A 57 1.25 10.17 -7.61
N LEU A 58 2.55 9.87 -7.56
CA LEU A 58 3.15 9.00 -6.54
C LEU A 58 4.14 9.72 -5.60
N HIS A 59 4.32 11.04 -5.76
CA HIS A 59 5.31 11.83 -4.98
C HIS A 59 4.98 11.91 -3.48
N GLU A 60 3.71 12.09 -3.11
CA GLU A 60 3.30 12.19 -1.71
C GLU A 60 2.43 11.01 -1.28
N LYS A 61 2.86 10.28 -0.25
CA LYS A 61 2.18 9.08 0.28
C LYS A 61 1.57 9.33 1.66
N VAL A 62 0.92 10.48 1.84
CA VAL A 62 0.45 10.95 3.17
C VAL A 62 -1.03 10.62 3.42
N GLY A 63 -1.82 10.49 2.35
CA GLY A 63 -3.25 10.17 2.44
C GLY A 63 -3.51 8.71 2.85
N ARG A 64 -4.54 8.49 3.67
CA ARG A 64 -5.02 7.14 4.02
C ARG A 64 -6.37 6.89 3.36
N ILE A 65 -6.48 5.74 2.69
CA ILE A 65 -7.74 5.21 2.15
C ILE A 65 -8.08 3.94 2.94
N GLY A 66 -9.32 3.86 3.44
CA GLY A 66 -9.82 2.71 4.19
C GLY A 66 -11.20 2.29 3.69
N GLY A 67 -11.49 0.99 3.74
CA GLY A 67 -12.76 0.43 3.29
C GLY A 67 -12.81 -1.08 3.51
N ARG A 68 -14.01 -1.66 3.44
CA ARG A 68 -14.20 -3.11 3.47
C ARG A 68 -14.08 -3.66 2.05
N VAL A 69 -13.27 -4.70 1.88
CA VAL A 69 -13.08 -5.39 0.60
C VAL A 69 -13.13 -6.90 0.81
N SER A 70 -13.55 -7.63 -0.22
CA SER A 70 -13.55 -9.09 -0.19
C SER A 70 -12.11 -9.64 -0.14
N PRO A 71 -11.77 -10.53 0.81
CA PRO A 71 -10.45 -11.15 0.84
C PRO A 71 -10.14 -11.96 -0.41
N ALA A 72 -11.15 -12.56 -1.05
CA ALA A 72 -10.99 -13.31 -2.29
C ALA A 72 -10.57 -12.38 -3.45
N LEU A 73 -11.17 -11.18 -3.52
CA LEU A 73 -10.83 -10.17 -4.51
C LEU A 73 -9.37 -9.72 -4.35
N VAL A 74 -8.95 -9.43 -3.11
CA VAL A 74 -7.56 -9.02 -2.82
C VAL A 74 -6.57 -10.11 -3.24
N ARG A 75 -6.83 -11.38 -2.89
CA ARG A 75 -5.94 -12.49 -3.29
C ARG A 75 -5.82 -12.62 -4.80
N GLN A 76 -6.95 -12.57 -5.51
CA GLN A 76 -6.96 -12.68 -6.97
C GLN A 76 -6.21 -11.51 -7.63
N ALA A 77 -6.43 -10.29 -7.14
CA ALA A 77 -5.75 -9.11 -7.67
C ALA A 77 -4.23 -9.17 -7.45
N LYS A 78 -3.77 -9.64 -6.29
CA LYS A 78 -2.34 -9.90 -6.03
C LYS A 78 -1.77 -10.98 -6.94
N ALA A 79 -2.51 -12.08 -7.15
CA ALA A 79 -2.07 -13.15 -8.04
C ALA A 79 -1.96 -12.67 -9.50
N GLN A 80 -2.88 -11.82 -9.96
CA GLN A 80 -2.84 -11.26 -11.31
C GLN A 80 -1.72 -10.23 -11.49
N THR A 81 -1.54 -9.33 -10.52
CA THR A 81 -0.59 -8.21 -10.65
C THR A 81 0.83 -8.55 -10.19
N GLY A 82 1.00 -9.60 -9.39
CA GLY A 82 2.26 -9.91 -8.70
C GLY A 82 2.57 -8.97 -7.52
N ILE A 83 1.67 -8.02 -7.20
CA ILE A 83 1.87 -7.08 -6.11
C ILE A 83 1.67 -7.77 -4.76
N LYS A 84 2.63 -7.57 -3.84
CA LYS A 84 2.64 -8.25 -2.53
C LYS A 84 1.89 -7.47 -1.45
N THR A 85 2.02 -6.16 -1.44
CA THR A 85 1.47 -5.31 -0.38
C THR A 85 0.12 -4.73 -0.77
N ASP A 86 -0.78 -4.57 0.21
CA ASP A 86 -2.10 -3.97 -0.04
C ASP A 86 -1.97 -2.51 -0.44
N THR A 87 -0.99 -1.79 0.12
CA THR A 87 -0.71 -0.40 -0.22
C THR A 87 -0.31 -0.23 -1.68
N ASP A 88 0.61 -1.07 -2.17
CA ASP A 88 1.05 -1.00 -3.58
C ASP A 88 -0.08 -1.45 -4.51
N LEU A 89 -0.90 -2.41 -4.08
CA LEU A 89 -2.04 -2.87 -4.87
C LEU A 89 -3.09 -1.76 -5.02
N ILE A 90 -3.36 -1.02 -3.94
CA ILE A 90 -4.23 0.15 -3.96
C ILE A 90 -3.63 1.26 -4.84
N ALA A 91 -2.33 1.54 -4.70
CA ALA A 91 -1.66 2.55 -5.51
C ALA A 91 -1.75 2.22 -7.01
N PHE A 92 -1.46 0.97 -7.41
CA PHE A 92 -1.60 0.52 -8.78
C PHE A 92 -3.04 0.61 -9.30
N ALA A 93 -4.02 0.21 -8.50
CA ALA A 93 -5.42 0.29 -8.88
C ALA A 93 -5.86 1.74 -9.13
N LEU A 94 -5.49 2.66 -8.24
CA LEU A 94 -5.79 4.08 -8.37
C LEU A 94 -5.05 4.71 -9.55
N ALA A 95 -3.77 4.38 -9.74
CA ALA A 95 -3.00 4.83 -10.89
C ALA A 95 -3.63 4.36 -12.21
N SER A 96 -4.07 3.10 -12.27
CA SER A 96 -4.73 2.56 -13.46
C SER A 96 -5.99 3.34 -13.83
N VAL A 97 -6.81 3.72 -12.85
CA VAL A 97 -8.03 4.53 -13.07
C VAL A 97 -7.69 5.98 -13.40
N ALA A 98 -6.70 6.57 -12.72
CA ALA A 98 -6.33 7.97 -12.92
C ALA A 98 -5.67 8.23 -14.27
N LEU A 99 -4.97 7.24 -14.83
CA LEU A 99 -4.27 7.33 -16.12
C LEU A 99 -5.10 6.81 -17.30
N GLU A 100 -6.28 6.25 -17.07
CA GLU A 100 -7.11 5.68 -18.13
C GLU A 100 -7.46 6.75 -19.18
N ASP A 101 -7.08 6.51 -20.43
CA ASP A 101 -7.06 7.49 -21.52
C ASP A 101 -8.36 7.47 -22.35
N ARG A 102 -9.52 7.45 -21.69
CA ARG A 102 -10.86 7.36 -22.34
C ARG A 102 -10.92 6.36 -23.51
N PHE A 103 -10.08 5.32 -23.45
CA PHE A 103 -9.89 4.41 -24.57
C PHE A 103 -11.18 3.63 -24.81
N ALA A 104 -11.85 3.21 -23.73
CA ALA A 104 -13.10 2.49 -23.82
C ALA A 104 -14.20 3.31 -24.54
N GLU A 105 -14.32 4.60 -24.23
CA GLU A 105 -15.26 5.51 -24.88
C GLU A 105 -14.90 5.74 -26.34
N SER A 106 -13.62 6.03 -26.61
CA SER A 106 -13.12 6.31 -27.96
C SER A 106 -13.25 5.08 -28.85
N PHE A 107 -12.87 3.91 -28.36
CA PHE A 107 -13.00 2.64 -29.08
C PHE A 107 -14.47 2.28 -29.37
N LYS A 108 -15.38 2.51 -28.40
CA LYS A 108 -16.83 2.35 -28.61
C LYS A 108 -17.37 3.34 -29.65
N ALA A 109 -16.94 4.59 -29.63
CA ALA A 109 -17.37 5.61 -30.57
C ALA A 109 -16.94 5.27 -32.00
N VAL A 110 -15.71 4.79 -32.13
CA VAL A 110 -15.08 4.43 -33.41
C VAL A 110 -15.62 3.11 -33.98
N ARG A 111 -16.25 2.25 -33.16
CA ARG A 111 -16.90 0.99 -33.59
C ARG A 111 -15.99 0.06 -34.42
N GLY A 112 -14.68 0.10 -34.17
CA GLY A 112 -13.70 -0.66 -34.94
C GLY A 112 -13.51 -0.17 -36.38
N THR A 113 -14.05 0.98 -36.74
CA THR A 113 -13.70 1.66 -37.99
C THR A 113 -12.41 2.47 -37.81
N ILE A 114 -11.72 2.77 -38.89
CA ILE A 114 -10.62 3.73 -38.88
C ILE A 114 -10.89 4.68 -40.05
N ASP A 115 -10.40 5.92 -39.95
CA ASP A 115 -10.48 6.85 -41.08
C ASP A 115 -9.81 6.19 -42.30
N PRO A 116 -10.54 5.98 -43.42
CA PRO A 116 -9.99 5.33 -44.61
C PRO A 116 -8.78 6.08 -45.20
N ASP A 117 -8.70 7.39 -44.98
CA ASP A 117 -7.61 8.24 -45.47
C ASP A 117 -6.43 8.29 -44.50
N LEU A 118 -6.52 7.60 -43.35
CA LEU A 118 -5.44 7.51 -42.39
C LEU A 118 -4.26 6.73 -43.01
N LYS A 119 -3.16 7.44 -43.24
CA LYS A 119 -1.92 6.84 -43.71
C LYS A 119 -1.27 6.02 -42.61
N LEU A 120 -1.59 4.74 -42.57
CA LEU A 120 -0.87 3.74 -41.80
C LEU A 120 0.41 3.43 -42.59
N GLY A 121 1.55 3.96 -42.15
CA GLY A 121 2.81 3.99 -42.92
C GLY A 121 3.45 2.62 -43.18
N PHE A 122 2.83 1.83 -44.06
CA PHE A 122 3.30 0.55 -44.58
C PHE A 122 3.76 0.68 -46.04
#